data_AF-A0A5C0DX59-F1
#
_entry.id   AF-A0A5C0DX59-F1
#
_cell.length_a   1.000
_cell.length_b   1.000
_cell.length_c   1.000
_cell.angle_alpha   90.00
_cell.angle_beta   90.00
_cell.angle_gamma   90.00
#
_symmetry.space_group_name_H-M   'P 1'
#
loop_
_entity.id
_entity.type
_entity.pdbx_description
1 polymer ?
#
loop_
_entity_poly.entity_id
_entity_poly.type
_entity_poly.pdbx_seq_one_letter_code
_entity_poly.pdbx_strand_id
1 'polypeptide(L)' 'MLDSGIDSGSKTFPKQLDIAKTAVYGLSILSAGMFLFLPFFNLLHPSPWQRSIGTIHGVGALLATVVAV' A
#
# COMPACT_ATOMS: atom_id res chain seq x y z
N MET A 1 21.65 51.47 17.51
CA MET A 1 20.88 50.44 18.22
C MET A 1 20.20 49.63 17.13
N LEU A 2 20.79 48.49 16.78
CA LEU A 2 20.36 47.65 15.64
C LEU A 2 19.12 46.88 16.08
N ASP A 3 17.96 47.25 15.55
CA ASP A 3 16.75 46.46 15.72
C ASP A 3 16.79 45.32 14.69
N SER A 4 17.25 44.16 15.17
CA SER A 4 17.26 42.90 14.46
C SER A 4 15.84 42.34 14.35
N GLY A 5 15.01 43.00 13.54
CA GLY A 5 13.69 42.51 13.13
C GLY A 5 13.81 41.53 11.96
N ILE A 6 14.66 40.50 12.09
CA ILE A 6 14.47 39.31 11.26
C ILE A 6 13.32 38.57 11.94
N ASP A 7 12.11 38.88 11.49
CA ASP A 7 10.95 38.06 11.73
C ASP A 7 11.31 36.64 11.30
N SER A 8 11.67 35.83 12.29
CA SER A 8 11.64 34.38 12.24
C SER A 8 10.18 33.95 12.16
N GLY A 9 9.49 34.44 11.13
CA GLY A 9 8.29 33.83 10.62
C GLY A 9 8.68 32.40 10.38
N SER A 10 8.24 31.52 11.29
CA SER A 10 8.17 30.10 11.10
C SER A 10 7.39 29.91 9.80
N LYS A 11 8.10 29.95 8.67
CA LYS A 11 7.65 29.41 7.41
C LYS A 11 7.60 27.92 7.67
N THR A 12 6.54 27.50 8.36
CA THR A 12 6.06 26.13 8.35
C THR A 12 5.89 25.84 6.88
N PHE A 13 6.91 25.22 6.30
CA PHE A 13 6.89 24.80 4.91
C PHE A 13 5.56 24.08 4.73
N PRO A 14 4.75 24.46 3.71
CA PRO A 14 3.52 23.74 3.47
C PRO A 14 3.89 22.28 3.42
N LYS A 15 3.16 21.43 4.16
CA LYS A 15 3.36 19.98 4.19
C LYS A 15 3.09 19.45 2.77
N GLN A 16 4.04 19.66 1.87
CA GLN A 16 3.97 19.18 0.51
C GLN A 16 3.93 17.67 0.63
N LEU A 17 2.90 17.08 0.03
CA LEU A 17 2.76 15.66 -0.13
C LEU A 17 3.97 15.22 -0.96
N ASP A 18 5.01 14.74 -0.29
CA ASP A 18 6.23 14.27 -0.95
C ASP A 18 5.85 13.22 -1.99
N ILE A 19 6.32 13.41 -3.22
CA ILE A 19 6.08 12.48 -4.33
C ILE A 19 6.54 11.07 -3.95
N ALA A 20 7.63 10.96 -3.16
CA ALA A 20 8.13 9.68 -2.66
C ALA A 20 7.16 9.05 -1.67
N LYS A 21 6.56 9.83 -0.75
CA LYS A 21 5.54 9.32 0.18
C LYS A 21 4.28 8.84 -0.54
N THR A 22 3.85 9.58 -1.55
CA THR A 22 2.69 9.20 -2.38
C THR A 22 2.97 7.93 -3.16
N ALA A 23 4.15 7.82 -3.77
CA ALA A 23 4.56 6.63 -4.50
C ALA A 23 4.64 5.40 -3.58
N VAL A 24 5.23 5.54 -2.39
CA VAL A 24 5.32 4.44 -1.41
C VAL A 24 3.93 3.99 -0.98
N TYR A 25 3.05 4.91 -0.55
CA TYR A 25 1.69 4.53 -0.16
C TYR A 25 0.88 3.95 -1.33
N GLY A 26 1.03 4.50 -2.53
CA GLY A 26 0.40 3.98 -3.74
C GLY A 26 0.85 2.55 -4.07
N LEU A 27 2.16 2.29 -4.03
CA LEU A 27 2.74 0.95 -4.23
C LEU A 27 2.31 -0.02 -3.13
N SER A 28 2.25 0.41 -1.87
CA SER A 28 1.78 -0.42 -0.76
C SER A 28 0.32 -0.82 -0.94
N ILE A 29 -0.55 0.11 -1.34
CA ILE A 29 -1.97 -0.17 -1.61
C ILE A 29 -2.13 -1.10 -2.82
N LEU A 30 -1.38 -0.84 -3.90
CA LEU A 30 -1.42 -1.67 -5.10
C LEU A 30 -0.95 -3.11 -4.79
N SER A 31 0.12 -3.24 -4.01
CA SER A 31 0.65 -4.54 -3.56
C SER A 31 -0.38 -5.29 -2.72
N ALA A 32 -0.96 -4.64 -1.71
CA ALA A 32 -2.02 -5.22 -0.89
C ALA A 32 -3.22 -5.66 -1.75
N GLY A 33 -3.67 -4.80 -2.66
CA GLY A 33 -4.74 -5.13 -3.61
C GLY A 33 -4.42 -6.37 -4.43
N MET A 34 -3.22 -6.49 -4.97
CA MET A 34 -2.82 -7.65 -5.78
C MET A 34 -2.91 -8.96 -4.99
N PHE A 35 -2.48 -8.98 -3.72
CA PHE A 35 -2.65 -10.13 -2.83
C PHE A 35 -4.12 -10.41 -2.47
N LEU A 36 -4.93 -9.36 -2.27
CA LEU A 36 -6.37 -9.51 -2.01
C LEU A 36 -7.12 -10.11 -3.21
N PHE A 37 -6.70 -9.79 -4.44
CA PHE A 37 -7.35 -10.27 -5.67
C PHE A 37 -6.86 -11.64 -6.17
N LEU A 38 -5.71 -12.13 -5.68
CA LEU A 38 -5.13 -13.43 -6.04
C LEU A 38 -6.13 -14.62 -6.03
N PRO A 39 -6.93 -14.84 -4.96
CA PRO A 39 -7.88 -15.95 -4.94
C PRO A 39 -8.98 -15.85 -6.02
N PHE A 40 -9.38 -14.63 -6.43
CA PHE A 40 -10.40 -14.44 -7.46
C PHE A 40 -9.88 -14.78 -8.86
N PHE A 41 -8.63 -14.44 -9.17
CA PHE A 41 -8.00 -14.86 -10.44
C PHE A 41 -7.83 -16.39 -10.51
N ASN A 42 -7.56 -17.05 -9.37
CA ASN A 42 -7.48 -18.50 -9.32
C ASN A 42 -8.82 -19.21 -9.63
N LEU A 43 -9.95 -18.50 -9.52
CA LEU A 43 -11.26 -19.00 -9.98
C LEU A 43 -11.37 -19.07 -11.50
N LEU A 44 -10.50 -18.42 -12.27
CA LEU A 44 -10.55 -18.49 -13.74
C LEU A 44 -9.84 -19.73 -14.29
N HIS A 45 -9.19 -20.53 -13.44
CA HIS A 45 -8.40 -21.67 -13.88
C HIS A 45 -9.31 -22.82 -14.42
N PRO A 46 -9.02 -23.39 -15.62
CA PRO A 46 -9.87 -24.42 -16.25
C PRO A 46 -9.83 -25.78 -15.53
N SER A 47 -8.72 -26.12 -14.89
CA SER A 47 -8.62 -27.33 -14.05
C SER A 47 -9.26 -27.12 -12.67
N PRO A 48 -10.25 -27.95 -12.27
CA PRO A 48 -10.91 -27.86 -10.96
C PRO A 48 -9.95 -28.03 -9.79
N TRP A 49 -8.95 -28.91 -9.93
CA TRP A 49 -7.96 -29.16 -8.88
C TRP A 49 -7.06 -27.96 -8.64
N GLN A 50 -6.54 -27.37 -9.72
CA GLN A 50 -5.71 -26.16 -9.62
C GLN A 50 -6.52 -24.94 -9.17
N ARG A 51 -7.81 -24.86 -9.53
CA ARG A 51 -8.72 -23.83 -9.02
C ARG A 51 -8.85 -23.92 -7.50
N SER A 52 -9.10 -25.12 -6.95
CA SER A 52 -9.22 -25.32 -5.50
C SER A 52 -7.92 -25.02 -4.75
N ILE A 53 -6.78 -25.55 -5.21
CA ILE A 53 -5.47 -25.29 -4.59
C ILE A 53 -5.08 -23.82 -4.68
N GLY A 54 -5.28 -23.19 -5.84
CA GLY A 54 -5.02 -21.77 -6.03
C GLY A 54 -5.90 -20.89 -5.15
N THR A 55 -7.18 -21.26 -4.97
CA THR A 55 -8.08 -20.51 -4.09
C THR A 55 -7.65 -20.63 -2.63
N ILE A 56 -7.34 -21.84 -2.15
CA ILE A 56 -6.87 -22.07 -0.76
C ILE A 56 -5.57 -21.30 -0.50
N HIS A 57 -4.60 -21.38 -1.43
CA HIS A 57 -3.34 -20.66 -1.32
C HIS A 57 -3.55 -19.14 -1.34
N GLY A 58 -4.39 -18.63 -2.24
CA GLY A 58 -4.73 -17.21 -2.34
C GLY A 58 -5.43 -16.69 -1.07
N VAL A 59 -6.35 -17.45 -0.50
CA VAL A 59 -6.99 -17.11 0.78
C VAL A 59 -5.99 -17.15 1.94
N GLY A 60 -5.08 -18.13 1.97
CA GLY A 60 -4.01 -18.19 2.96
C GLY A 60 -3.07 -16.97 2.89
N ALA A 61 -2.69 -16.56 1.69
CA ALA A 61 -1.88 -15.36 1.48
C ALA A 61 -2.64 -14.08 1.91
N LEU A 62 -3.93 -14.00 1.63
CA LEU A 62 -4.80 -12.91 2.09
C LEU A 62 -4.85 -12.84 3.63
N LEU A 63 -5.05 -13.96 4.31
CA LEU A 63 -5.07 -14.01 5.77
C LEU A 63 -3.70 -13.65 6.36
N ALA A 64 -2.60 -14.07 5.72
CA ALA A 64 -1.25 -13.72 6.14
C ALA A 64 -0.99 -12.20 6.07
N THR A 65 -1.53 -11.50 5.05
CA THR A 65 -1.42 -10.02 4.99
C THR A 65 -2.17 -9.31 6.12
N VAL A 66 -3.24 -9.91 6.66
CA VAL A 66 -3.97 -9.35 7.82
C VAL A 66 -3.22 -9.60 9.13
N VAL A 67 -2.58 -10.76 9.29
CA VAL A 67 -1.84 -11.13 10.51
C VAL A 67 -0.45 -10.49 10.58
N ALA A 68 0.15 -10.15 9.44
CA ALA A 68 1.48 -9.55 9.37
C ALA A 68 1.54 -8.05 9.72
N VAL A 69 0.39 -7.41 9.98
CA VAL A 69 0.24 -6.02 10.44
C VAL A 69 -0.18 -6.01 11.91
#